data_AF-A0A183TIU6-F1
#
_entry.id   AF-A0A183TIU6-F1
#
_cell.length_a   1.000
_cell.length_b   1.000
_cell.length_c   1.000
_cell.angle_alpha   90.00
_cell.angle_beta   90.00
_cell.angle_gamma   90.00
#
_symmetry.space_group_name_H-M   'P 1'
#
loop_
_entity.id
_entity.type
_entity.pdbx_description
1 polymer ?
#
loop_
_entity_poly.entity_id
_entity_poly.type
_entity_poly.pdbx_seq_one_letter_code
_entity_poly.pdbx_strand_id
1 'polypeptide(L)'
;MVSGFGYDGVTPCFALKMNKVYGWLPEPVDGVDGVLVRCEGYDEDDTNNLGFIRYFDMDYKFSAIPPSISPGKLDNGTFRSMYFPYRNQACYHQPLVFVQFDGIKKYTLIRVRCYLIANNIHVDFNRGEGSVSFEILVE
;
A
#
# COMPACT_ATOMS: atom_id res chain seq x y z
N MET A 1 -8.91 -9.49 22.52
CA MET A 1 -7.86 -8.50 22.22
C MET A 1 -8.40 -7.63 21.12
N VAL A 2 -8.59 -6.34 21.37
CA VAL A 2 -8.97 -5.41 20.30
C VAL A 2 -7.72 -5.24 19.45
N SER A 3 -7.73 -5.79 18.23
CA SER A 3 -6.64 -5.56 17.28
C SER A 3 -6.81 -4.16 16.72
N GLY A 4 -6.19 -3.15 17.35
CA GLY A 4 -6.26 -1.77 16.89
C GLY A 4 -5.45 -1.51 15.62
N PHE A 5 -5.21 -2.50 14.74
CA PHE A 5 -4.44 -2.36 13.49
C PHE A 5 -3.10 -1.61 13.64
N GLY A 6 -2.41 -1.78 14.78
CA GLY A 6 -1.14 -1.13 15.09
C GLY A 6 -1.25 0.33 15.58
N TYR A 7 -2.44 0.92 15.62
CA TYR A 7 -2.65 2.29 16.12
C TYR A 7 -2.30 2.41 17.61
N ASP A 8 -2.62 1.41 18.43
CA ASP A 8 -2.27 1.39 19.86
C ASP A 8 -0.76 1.26 20.11
N GLY A 9 -0.03 0.69 19.13
CA GLY A 9 1.40 0.42 19.21
C GLY A 9 2.27 1.45 18.50
N VAL A 10 1.72 2.61 18.09
CA VAL A 10 2.45 3.64 17.32
C VAL A 10 3.01 3.05 15.99
N THR A 11 2.32 2.05 15.45
CA THR A 11 2.65 1.41 14.17
C THR A 11 1.42 1.37 13.27
N PRO A 12 0.85 2.54 12.89
CA PRO A 12 -0.44 2.60 12.23
C PRO A 12 -0.42 1.84 10.91
N CYS A 13 -1.47 1.08 10.66
CA CYS A 13 -1.66 0.29 9.45
C CYS A 13 -2.83 0.82 8.63
N PHE A 14 -2.57 1.11 7.36
CA PHE A 14 -3.53 1.65 6.41
C PHE A 14 -3.82 0.62 5.31
N ALA A 15 -5.09 0.50 4.91
CA ALA A 15 -5.48 -0.32 3.77
C ALA A 15 -5.54 0.53 2.50
N LEU A 16 -4.70 0.22 1.52
CA LEU A 16 -4.75 0.78 0.18
C LEU A 16 -5.67 -0.07 -0.69
N LYS A 17 -6.53 0.61 -1.47
CA LYS A 17 -7.38 -0.01 -2.49
C LYS A 17 -7.20 0.70 -3.83
N MET A 18 -7.37 -0.03 -4.91
CA MET A 18 -7.47 0.56 -6.24
C MET A 18 -8.91 0.92 -6.59
N ASN A 19 -9.10 1.97 -7.41
CA ASN A 19 -10.39 2.30 -7.99
C ASN A 19 -10.82 1.23 -9.00
N LYS A 20 -12.12 0.95 -9.06
CA LYS A 20 -12.69 -0.02 -10.00
C LYS A 20 -12.87 0.63 -11.37
N VAL A 21 -12.14 0.13 -12.37
CA VAL A 21 -12.30 0.55 -13.77
C VAL A 21 -12.81 -0.62 -14.58
N TYR A 22 -13.99 -0.47 -15.19
CA TYR A 22 -14.64 -1.54 -15.93
C TYR A 22 -13.79 -1.96 -17.13
N GLY A 23 -13.51 -3.25 -17.27
CA GLY A 23 -12.78 -3.82 -18.40
C GLY A 23 -11.26 -3.56 -18.41
N TRP A 24 -10.74 -2.76 -17.47
CA TRP A 24 -9.31 -2.44 -17.43
C TRP A 24 -8.48 -3.62 -16.96
N LEU A 25 -7.34 -3.83 -17.64
CA LEU A 25 -6.34 -4.85 -17.33
C LEU A 25 -5.00 -4.16 -17.05
N PRO A 26 -4.26 -4.58 -16.02
CA PRO A 26 -2.92 -4.07 -15.79
C PRO A 26 -1.95 -4.55 -16.87
N GLU A 27 -0.96 -3.71 -17.19
CA GLU A 27 0.26 -4.11 -17.89
C GLU A 27 1.42 -4.08 -16.89
N PRO A 28 1.71 -5.20 -16.20
CA PRO A 28 2.75 -5.24 -15.18
C PRO A 28 4.13 -4.90 -15.73
N VAL A 29 5.00 -4.38 -14.85
CA VAL A 29 6.44 -4.32 -15.13
C VAL A 29 7.05 -5.73 -15.14
N ASP A 30 8.23 -5.88 -15.77
CA ASP A 30 8.88 -7.18 -15.91
C ASP A 30 9.09 -7.90 -14.57
N GLY A 31 8.76 -9.19 -14.53
CA GLY A 31 8.94 -10.03 -13.35
C GLY A 31 7.87 -9.86 -12.25
N VAL A 32 6.81 -9.09 -12.50
CA VAL A 32 5.72 -8.84 -11.54
C VAL A 32 4.39 -9.35 -12.09
N ASP A 33 3.59 -9.98 -11.22
CA ASP A 33 2.22 -10.43 -11.53
C ASP A 33 1.18 -9.47 -10.92
N GLY A 34 1.08 -8.26 -11.49
CA GLY A 34 0.06 -7.28 -11.11
C GLY A 34 0.54 -5.84 -11.13
N VAL A 35 -0.11 -5.00 -10.33
CA VAL A 35 0.24 -3.59 -10.14
C VAL A 35 0.98 -3.45 -8.82
N LEU A 36 2.18 -2.87 -8.83
CA LEU A 36 2.88 -2.57 -7.59
C LEU A 36 2.34 -1.28 -6.98
N VAL A 37 2.45 -1.17 -5.66
CA VAL A 37 2.25 0.06 -4.92
C VAL A 37 3.45 0.34 -4.03
N ARG A 38 3.91 1.59 -4.04
CA ARG A 38 4.97 2.08 -3.16
C ARG A 38 4.51 3.37 -2.49
N CYS A 39 4.88 3.52 -1.23
CA CYS A 39 4.68 4.70 -0.42
C CYS A 39 6.03 5.30 -0.04
N GLU A 40 6.07 6.62 0.09
CA GLU A 40 7.23 7.40 0.50
C GLU A 40 6.77 8.72 1.16
N GLY A 41 7.68 9.43 1.80
CA GLY A 41 7.41 10.77 2.29
C GLY A 41 7.22 11.75 1.14
N TYR A 42 6.51 12.85 1.38
CA TYR A 42 6.37 13.91 0.38
C TYR A 42 7.74 14.54 0.04
N ASP A 43 8.60 14.71 1.05
CA ASP A 43 10.00 15.13 0.94
C ASP A 43 10.94 14.22 1.77
N GLU A 44 12.22 14.60 1.83
CA GLU A 44 13.25 13.85 2.57
C GLU A 44 12.99 13.83 4.08
N ASP A 45 12.51 14.95 4.64
CA ASP A 45 12.20 15.05 6.07
C ASP A 45 11.02 14.13 6.43
N ASP A 46 9.95 14.19 5.64
CA ASP A 46 8.80 13.28 5.77
C ASP A 46 9.25 11.81 5.65
N THR A 47 10.14 11.49 4.71
CA THR A 47 10.67 10.14 4.51
C THR A 47 11.47 9.67 5.72
N ASN A 48 12.33 10.53 6.27
CA ASN A 48 13.13 10.22 7.46
C ASN A 48 12.27 10.04 8.72
N ASN A 49 11.13 10.74 8.79
CA ASN A 49 10.21 10.66 9.91
C ASN A 49 9.23 9.46 9.84
N LEU A 50 9.06 8.82 8.68
CA LEU A 50 8.17 7.66 8.49
C LEU A 50 8.69 6.36 9.09
N GLY A 51 10.01 6.22 9.19
CA GLY A 51 10.64 4.94 9.56
C GLY A 51 10.53 3.90 8.45
N PHE A 52 10.38 2.63 8.83
CA PHE A 52 10.26 1.52 7.90
C PHE A 52 8.81 1.33 7.44
N ILE A 53 8.62 1.23 6.14
CA ILE A 53 7.32 0.95 5.54
C ILE A 53 7.24 -0.55 5.25
N ARG A 54 6.21 -1.20 5.79
CA ARG A 54 5.97 -2.65 5.65
C ARG A 54 4.69 -2.89 4.87
N TYR A 55 4.77 -3.66 3.81
CA TYR A 55 3.64 -4.01 2.95
C TYR A 55 3.17 -5.43 3.26
N PHE A 56 1.86 -5.59 3.39
CA PHE A 56 1.18 -6.86 3.57
C PHE A 56 0.13 -7.01 2.48
N ASP A 57 0.40 -7.90 1.54
CA ASP A 57 -0.44 -8.19 0.40
C ASP A 57 -0.71 -9.71 0.33
N MET A 58 -1.23 -10.16 -0.81
CA MET A 58 -1.51 -11.58 -1.00
C MET A 58 -0.24 -12.44 -1.02
N ASP A 59 0.87 -11.95 -1.58
CA ASP A 59 2.11 -12.74 -1.66
C ASP A 59 2.69 -12.97 -0.27
N TYR A 60 2.53 -11.97 0.60
CA TYR A 60 2.91 -12.08 2.00
C TYR A 60 2.18 -13.22 2.73
N LYS A 61 0.88 -13.41 2.47
CA LYS A 61 0.08 -14.50 3.06
C LYS A 61 0.59 -15.90 2.67
N PHE A 62 1.30 -16.02 1.56
CA PHE A 62 1.88 -17.28 1.07
C PHE A 62 3.36 -17.47 1.45
N SER A 63 3.93 -16.57 2.24
CA SER A 63 5.27 -16.76 2.82
C SER A 63 5.27 -17.96 3.77
N ALA A 64 6.32 -18.79 3.72
CA ALA A 64 6.51 -19.91 4.64
C ALA A 64 6.83 -19.47 6.09
N ILE A 65 6.92 -18.16 6.33
CA ILE A 65 7.26 -17.56 7.61
C ILE A 65 5.96 -17.27 8.40
N PRO A 66 5.85 -17.73 9.66
CA PRO A 66 4.69 -17.42 10.50
C PRO A 66 4.45 -15.90 10.60
N PRO A 67 3.18 -15.43 10.61
CA PRO A 67 2.83 -14.02 10.75
C PRO A 67 3.43 -13.33 11.98
N SER A 68 3.71 -14.10 13.03
CA SER A 68 4.32 -13.62 14.29
C SER A 68 5.81 -13.28 14.19
N ILE A 69 6.47 -13.68 13.11
CA ILE A 69 7.93 -13.55 12.90
C ILE A 69 8.23 -12.77 11.61
N SER A 70 7.34 -12.86 10.61
CA SER A 70 7.54 -12.19 9.33
C SER A 70 7.28 -10.69 9.44
N PRO A 71 8.23 -9.82 9.03
CA PRO A 71 8.15 -8.39 9.28
C PRO A 71 7.53 -7.57 8.12
N GLY A 72 6.67 -8.16 7.29
CA GLY A 72 6.16 -7.52 6.05
C GLY A 72 7.21 -7.42 4.94
N LYS A 73 6.77 -7.14 3.70
CA LYS A 73 7.68 -6.77 2.60
C LYS A 73 8.18 -5.34 2.81
N LEU A 74 9.41 -5.03 2.42
CA LEU A 74 9.98 -3.68 2.58
C LEU A 74 9.94 -2.84 1.30
N ASP A 75 9.97 -3.48 0.12
CA ASP A 75 10.16 -2.76 -1.14
C ASP A 75 8.86 -2.18 -1.70
N ASN A 76 7.80 -3.00 -1.73
CA ASN A 76 6.51 -2.66 -2.31
C ASN A 76 5.42 -3.68 -1.91
N GLY A 77 4.17 -3.33 -2.20
CA GLY A 77 3.05 -4.26 -2.20
C GLY A 77 2.52 -4.52 -3.60
N THR A 78 1.77 -5.61 -3.78
CA THR A 78 1.24 -6.05 -5.08
C THR A 78 -0.28 -6.17 -5.06
N PHE A 79 -0.96 -5.49 -5.99
CA PHE A 79 -2.32 -5.80 -6.40
C PHE A 79 -2.30 -6.83 -7.55
N ARG A 80 -2.53 -8.11 -7.24
CA ARG A 80 -2.41 -9.20 -8.22
C ARG A 80 -3.34 -9.08 -9.43
N SER A 81 -2.84 -9.48 -10.59
CA SER A 81 -3.57 -9.45 -11.88
C SER A 81 -4.89 -10.22 -11.86
N MET A 82 -4.98 -11.30 -11.08
CA MET A 82 -6.18 -12.16 -11.02
C MET A 82 -7.45 -11.45 -10.54
N TYR A 83 -7.33 -10.28 -9.90
CA TYR A 83 -8.46 -9.45 -9.49
C TYR A 83 -9.01 -8.57 -10.62
N PHE A 84 -8.33 -8.54 -11.77
CA PHE A 84 -8.67 -7.76 -12.95
C PHE A 84 -9.06 -8.69 -14.12
N PRO A 85 -9.95 -8.25 -15.02
CA PRO A 85 -10.61 -6.95 -15.02
C PRO A 85 -11.85 -6.94 -14.12
N TYR A 86 -12.23 -5.75 -13.67
CA TYR A 86 -13.56 -5.56 -13.08
C TYR A 86 -14.62 -5.54 -14.19
N ARG A 87 -15.64 -6.40 -14.08
CA ARG A 87 -16.73 -6.57 -15.06
C ARG A 87 -18.11 -6.38 -14.43
N ASN A 88 -18.19 -5.66 -13.32
CA ASN A 88 -19.41 -5.52 -12.52
C ASN A 88 -20.01 -6.86 -12.04
N GLN A 89 -19.15 -7.86 -11.81
CA GLN A 89 -19.54 -9.15 -11.29
C GLN A 89 -20.07 -9.03 -9.86
N ALA A 90 -21.16 -9.76 -9.57
CA ALA A 90 -21.74 -9.81 -8.24
C ALA A 90 -20.70 -10.28 -7.21
N CYS A 91 -20.73 -9.68 -6.02
CA CYS A 91 -19.81 -10.00 -4.92
C CYS A 91 -18.31 -9.82 -5.27
N TYR A 92 -17.98 -8.90 -6.18
CA TYR A 92 -16.58 -8.55 -6.44
C TYR A 92 -15.90 -7.93 -5.21
N HIS A 93 -14.86 -8.60 -4.72
CA HIS A 93 -13.99 -8.10 -3.66
C HIS A 93 -12.73 -7.49 -4.27
N GLN A 94 -12.58 -6.18 -4.09
CA GLN A 94 -11.39 -5.46 -4.56
C GLN A 94 -10.15 -5.91 -3.78
N PRO A 95 -8.99 -6.01 -4.43
CA PRO A 95 -7.76 -6.35 -3.74
C PRO A 95 -7.34 -5.20 -2.81
N LEU A 96 -6.75 -5.56 -1.68
CA LEU A 96 -6.22 -4.63 -0.69
C LEU A 96 -4.74 -4.91 -0.47
N VAL A 97 -3.98 -3.84 -0.25
CA VAL A 97 -2.61 -3.90 0.25
C VAL A 97 -2.58 -3.13 1.56
N PHE A 98 -2.16 -3.76 2.64
CA PHE A 98 -1.96 -3.07 3.91
C PHE A 98 -0.54 -2.51 3.98
N VAL A 99 -0.43 -1.29 4.49
CA VAL A 99 0.83 -0.58 4.66
C VAL A 99 0.95 -0.17 6.12
N GLN A 100 1.97 -0.67 6.78
CA GLN A 100 2.28 -0.36 8.17
C GLN A 100 3.54 0.50 8.25
N PHE A 101 3.50 1.53 9.08
CA PHE A 101 4.64 2.40 9.34
C PHE A 101 5.24 2.04 10.70
N ASP A 102 6.51 1.63 10.72
CA ASP A 102 7.22 1.16 11.90
C ASP A 102 8.39 2.10 12.23
N GLY A 103 8.40 2.65 13.44
CA GLY A 103 9.37 3.67 13.84
C GLY A 103 9.00 5.10 13.42
N ILE A 104 7.72 5.39 13.24
CA ILE A 104 7.23 6.74 12.91
C ILE A 104 7.55 7.74 14.03
N LYS A 105 7.98 8.95 13.66
CA LYS A 105 8.30 10.01 14.61
C LYS A 105 7.02 10.62 15.20
N LYS A 106 6.95 10.67 16.53
CA LYS A 106 5.84 11.30 17.26
C LYS A 106 5.86 12.82 17.19
N TYR A 107 4.70 13.42 17.43
CA TYR A 107 4.47 14.88 17.52
C TYR A 107 4.95 15.66 16.29
N THR A 108 5.00 14.97 15.14
CA THR A 108 5.42 15.55 13.86
C THR A 108 4.34 15.23 12.85
N LEU A 109 3.87 16.24 12.10
CA LEU A 109 2.96 16.03 10.97
C LEU A 109 3.79 15.52 9.80
N ILE A 110 3.46 14.30 9.33
CA ILE A 110 4.21 13.62 8.29
C ILE A 110 3.29 13.42 7.08
N ARG A 111 3.71 13.90 5.91
CA ARG A 111 2.95 13.72 4.66
C ARG A 111 3.45 12.49 3.94
N VAL A 112 2.52 11.61 3.61
CA VAL A 112 2.78 10.36 2.89
C VAL A 112 2.14 10.43 1.52
N ARG A 113 2.87 10.00 0.49
CA ARG A 113 2.33 9.73 -0.83
C ARG A 113 2.55 8.28 -1.20
N CYS A 114 1.52 7.64 -1.71
CA CYS A 114 1.59 6.31 -2.28
C CYS A 114 1.19 6.36 -3.75
N TYR A 115 1.85 5.57 -4.59
CA TYR A 115 1.59 5.54 -6.03
C TYR A 115 1.72 4.14 -6.60
N LEU A 116 1.02 3.93 -7.71
CA LEU A 116 0.96 2.68 -8.43
C LEU A 116 2.05 2.61 -9.50
N ILE A 117 2.53 1.40 -9.79
CA ILE A 117 3.56 1.15 -10.81
C ILE A 117 3.08 0.00 -11.71
N ALA A 118 2.82 0.35 -12.97
CA ALA A 118 2.52 -0.55 -14.10
C ALA A 118 2.73 0.25 -15.40
N ASN A 119 3.00 -0.43 -16.52
CA ASN A 119 3.31 0.22 -17.80
C ASN A 119 2.17 1.08 -18.35
N ASN A 120 0.92 0.73 -18.04
CA ASN A 120 -0.28 1.42 -18.51
C ASN A 120 -0.97 2.30 -17.44
N ILE A 121 -0.23 2.70 -16.40
CA ILE A 121 -0.71 3.64 -15.37
C ILE A 121 0.10 4.93 -15.44
N HIS A 122 -0.60 6.04 -15.68
CA HIS A 122 -0.05 7.37 -15.50
C HIS A 122 -0.24 7.82 -14.05
N VAL A 123 0.83 8.34 -13.43
CA VAL A 123 0.80 8.85 -12.05
C VAL A 123 0.83 10.38 -12.09
N ASP A 124 -0.21 11.00 -11.51
CA ASP A 124 -0.30 12.44 -11.29
C ASP A 124 -0.64 12.72 -9.82
N PHE A 125 0.35 13.23 -9.08
CA PHE A 125 0.19 13.54 -7.65
C PHE A 125 -0.71 14.74 -7.38
N ASN A 126 -0.84 15.69 -8.31
CA ASN A 126 -1.70 16.88 -8.13
C ASN A 126 -3.16 16.51 -8.30
N ARG A 127 -3.45 15.59 -9.24
CA ARG A 127 -4.81 15.12 -9.55
C ARG A 127 -5.22 13.88 -8.76
N GLY A 128 -4.28 13.24 -8.05
CA GLY A 128 -4.53 11.97 -7.37
C GLY A 128 -4.79 10.81 -8.35
N GLU A 129 -4.25 10.89 -9.57
CA GLU A 129 -4.35 9.82 -10.55
C GLU A 129 -3.21 8.83 -10.33
N GLY A 130 -3.54 7.54 -10.22
CA GLY A 130 -2.54 6.51 -9.92
C GLY A 130 -1.82 6.70 -8.57
N SER A 131 -2.30 7.61 -7.72
CA SER A 131 -1.67 7.97 -6.45
C SER A 131 -2.69 8.38 -5.40
N VAL A 132 -2.25 8.37 -4.14
CA VAL A 132 -3.00 8.87 -2.99
C VAL A 132 -2.01 9.54 -2.05
N SER A 133 -2.42 10.66 -1.44
CA SER A 133 -1.62 11.32 -0.41
C SER A 133 -2.46 11.50 0.85
N PHE A 134 -1.83 11.39 2.01
CA PHE A 134 -2.46 11.56 3.32
C PHE A 134 -1.44 12.02 4.35
N GLU A 135 -1.94 12.51 5.48
CA GLU A 135 -1.12 13.04 6.58
C GLU A 135 -1.26 12.14 7.80
N ILE A 136 -0.14 11.90 8.48
CA ILE A 136 -0.09 11.15 9.73
C ILE A 136 0.45 12.07 10.82
N LEU A 137 -0.24 12.10 11.96
CA LEU A 137 0.23 12.72 13.20
C LEU A 137 -0.03 11.72 14.33
N VAL A 138 1.02 11.31 15.03
CA VAL A 138 0.94 10.38 16.17
C VAL A 138 1.43 11.07 17.43
N GLU A 139 0.66 10.92 18.52
CA GLU A 139 0.95 11.49 19.84
C GLU A 139 1.56 10.48 20.83
#